data_AF-A0A936K0H3-F1
#
_entry.id   AF-A0A936K0H3-F1
#
_cell.length_a   1.000
_cell.length_b   1.000
_cell.length_c   1.000
_cell.angle_alpha   90.00
_cell.angle_beta   90.00
_cell.angle_gamma   90.00
#
_symmetry.space_group_name_H-M   'P 1'
#
loop_
_entity.id
_entity.type
_entity.pdbx_description
1 polymer ?
#
loop_
_entity_poly.entity_id
_entity_poly.type
_entity_poly.pdbx_seq_one_letter_code
_entity_poly.pdbx_strand_id
1 'polypeptide(L)'
;MNRITRIAALALTVAAAGSAFADDITIDTTPQTSLKTRAEVQVELAQFQQQRVNPWSSSYNVLAGFQSSRNRADVTAEVKAARASGELAAMGAEDSGSAYLAQLHGPASAATALTTLARR
;
A
#
# COMPACT_ATOMS: atom_id res chain seq x y z
N MET A 1 22.44 46.76 -24.75
CA MET A 1 20.97 46.86 -24.77
C MET A 1 20.52 47.90 -23.76
N ASN A 2 19.84 48.95 -24.21
CA ASN A 2 19.44 50.06 -23.34
C ASN A 2 18.20 49.67 -22.53
N ARG A 3 18.04 50.23 -21.32
CA ARG A 3 16.92 49.91 -20.39
C ARG A 3 15.55 50.05 -21.08
N ILE A 4 15.43 51.01 -21.99
CA ILE A 4 14.24 51.27 -22.80
C ILE A 4 13.91 50.07 -23.70
N THR A 5 14.91 49.43 -24.32
CA THR A 5 14.71 48.26 -25.18
C THR A 5 14.21 47.05 -24.40
N ARG A 6 14.63 46.88 -23.15
CA ARG A 6 14.16 45.78 -22.28
C ARG A 6 12.71 45.98 -21.82
N ILE A 7 12.34 47.22 -21.50
CA ILE A 7 10.96 47.56 -21.11
C ILE A 7 10.01 47.39 -22.30
N ALA A 8 10.43 47.83 -23.50
CA ALA A 8 9.64 47.67 -24.71
C ALA A 8 9.40 46.18 -25.05
N ALA A 9 10.42 45.33 -24.89
CA ALA A 9 10.27 43.88 -25.10
C ALA A 9 9.30 43.24 -24.11
N LEU A 10 9.35 43.61 -22.82
CA LEU A 10 8.44 43.11 -21.79
C LEU A 10 6.99 43.55 -22.03
N ALA A 11 6.79 44.81 -22.43
CA ALA A 11 5.48 45.33 -22.77
C ALA A 11 4.87 44.61 -23.98
N LEU A 12 5.68 44.28 -24.99
CA LEU A 12 5.22 43.54 -26.18
C LEU A 12 4.82 42.10 -25.84
N THR A 13 5.52 41.43 -24.93
CA THR A 13 5.18 40.06 -24.50
C THR A 13 3.89 39.98 -23.70
N VAL A 14 3.55 41.02 -22.91
CA VAL A 14 2.28 41.07 -22.18
C VAL A 14 1.12 41.40 -23.11
N ALA A 15 1.33 42.28 -24.10
CA ALA A 15 0.31 42.61 -25.09
C ALA A 15 -0.03 41.44 -26.05
N ALA A 16 0.90 40.51 -26.26
CA ALA A 16 0.69 39.32 -27.07
C ALA A 16 0.04 38.15 -26.29
N ALA A 17 -0.12 38.26 -24.97
CA ALA A 17 -0.88 37.29 -24.18
C ALA A 17 -2.38 37.51 -24.43
N GLY A 18 -2.93 36.82 -25.44
CA GLY A 18 -4.36 36.83 -25.71
C GLY A 18 -5.16 36.38 -24.49
N SER A 19 -6.32 36.99 -24.28
CA SER A 19 -7.28 36.56 -23.26
C SER A 19 -7.72 35.13 -23.53
N ALA A 20 -7.43 34.20 -22.61
CA ALA A 20 -8.11 32.91 -22.57
C ALA A 20 -9.50 33.16 -21.95
N PHE A 21 -10.51 33.35 -22.80
CA PHE A 21 -11.89 33.32 -22.35
C PHE A 21 -12.27 31.86 -22.10
N ALA A 22 -12.81 31.57 -20.92
CA ALA A 22 -13.48 30.28 -20.71
C ALA A 22 -14.59 30.15 -21.75
N ASP A 23 -14.69 28.97 -22.37
CA ASP A 23 -15.79 28.64 -23.26
C ASP A 23 -17.12 28.71 -22.49
N ASP A 24 -18.23 28.93 -23.19
CA ASP A 24 -19.54 28.96 -22.55
C ASP A 24 -19.79 27.61 -21.85
N ILE A 25 -20.31 27.64 -20.62
CA ILE A 25 -20.65 26.42 -19.90
C ILE A 25 -21.83 25.79 -20.61
N THR A 26 -21.56 24.91 -21.56
CA THR A 26 -22.60 24.12 -22.21
C THR A 26 -23.15 23.19 -21.13
N ILE A 27 -24.25 23.60 -20.51
CA ILE A 27 -24.98 22.80 -19.54
C ILE A 27 -25.52 21.60 -20.30
N ASP A 28 -25.05 20.40 -19.96
CA ASP A 28 -25.69 19.18 -20.41
C ASP A 28 -27.09 19.12 -19.80
N THR A 29 -28.09 19.44 -20.62
CA THR A 29 -29.50 19.40 -20.21
C THR A 29 -30.10 18.01 -20.33
N THR A 30 -29.33 16.98 -20.70
CA THR A 30 -29.85 15.62 -20.80
C THR A 30 -30.20 15.10 -19.39
N PRO A 31 -31.47 14.72 -19.16
CA PRO A 31 -31.84 14.13 -17.88
C PRO A 31 -31.15 12.78 -17.72
N GLN A 32 -30.31 12.65 -16.69
CA GLN A 32 -29.74 11.36 -16.30
C GLN A 32 -30.84 10.51 -15.67
N THR A 33 -31.47 9.64 -16.46
CA THR A 33 -32.44 8.67 -15.95
C THR A 33 -31.73 7.41 -15.48
N SER A 34 -31.75 7.16 -14.17
CA SER A 34 -31.33 5.87 -13.62
C SER A 34 -32.16 4.75 -14.24
N LEU A 35 -31.49 3.71 -14.73
CA LEU A 35 -32.15 2.47 -15.17
C LEU A 35 -32.70 1.65 -13.98
N LYS A 36 -32.28 1.98 -12.74
CA LYS A 36 -32.72 1.35 -11.51
C LYS A 36 -33.78 2.18 -10.80
N THR A 37 -34.78 1.49 -10.27
CA THR A 37 -35.76 2.02 -9.34
C THR A 37 -35.12 2.43 -8.01
N ARG A 38 -35.81 3.29 -7.24
CA ARG A 38 -35.35 3.68 -5.90
C ARG A 38 -35.22 2.49 -4.96
N ALA A 39 -36.11 1.50 -5.07
CA ALA A 39 -36.05 0.29 -4.26
C ALA A 39 -34.76 -0.50 -4.53
N GLU A 40 -34.40 -0.68 -5.80
CA GLU A 40 -33.16 -1.37 -6.19
C GLU A 40 -31.92 -0.62 -5.69
N VAL A 41 -31.88 0.71 -5.83
CA VAL A 41 -30.76 1.52 -5.31
C VAL A 41 -30.61 1.40 -3.80
N GLN A 42 -31.73 1.35 -3.05
CA GLN A 42 -31.68 1.17 -1.59
C GLN A 42 -31.15 -0.22 -1.20
N VAL A 43 -31.53 -1.26 -1.94
CA VAL A 43 -31.00 -2.62 -1.74
C VAL A 43 -29.49 -2.65 -1.98
N GLU A 44 -29.01 -2.04 -3.06
CA GLU A 44 -27.57 -1.99 -3.36
C GLU A 44 -26.79 -1.19 -2.33
N LEU A 45 -27.33 -0.06 -1.87
CA LEU A 45 -26.72 0.72 -0.80
C LEU A 45 -26.62 -0.09 0.49
N ALA A 46 -27.67 -0.84 0.86
CA ALA A 46 -27.65 -1.70 2.03
C ALA A 46 -26.60 -2.82 1.91
N GLN A 47 -26.49 -3.45 0.73
CA GLN A 47 -25.46 -4.45 0.46
C GLN A 47 -24.05 -3.85 0.54
N PHE A 48 -23.82 -2.68 -0.06
CA PHE A 48 -22.54 -1.98 -0.01
C PHE A 48 -22.13 -1.65 1.43
N GLN A 49 -23.06 -1.17 2.26
CA GLN A 49 -22.80 -0.87 3.67
C GLN A 49 -22.36 -2.11 4.47
N GLN A 50 -22.92 -3.29 4.17
CA GLN A 50 -22.51 -4.54 4.82
C GLN A 50 -21.08 -4.96 4.49
N GLN A 51 -20.57 -4.59 3.31
CA GLN A 51 -19.21 -4.93 2.88
C GLN A 51 -18.14 -4.11 3.63
N ARG A 52 -18.52 -3.02 4.33
CA ARG A 52 -17.62 -2.14 5.09
C ARG A 52 -16.42 -1.61 4.28
N VAL A 53 -16.58 -1.49 2.97
CA VAL A 53 -15.56 -0.91 2.08
C VAL A 53 -15.64 0.61 2.19
N ASN A 54 -14.49 1.29 2.23
CA ASN A 54 -14.43 2.74 2.20
C ASN A 54 -14.62 3.24 0.75
N PRO A 55 -15.75 3.88 0.40
CA PRO A 55 -16.01 4.37 -0.96
C PRO A 55 -15.08 5.51 -1.37
N TRP A 56 -14.48 6.20 -0.39
CA TRP A 56 -13.58 7.33 -0.61
C TRP A 56 -12.11 6.91 -0.61
N SER A 57 -11.83 5.60 -0.55
CA SER A 57 -10.45 5.13 -0.61
C SER A 57 -9.88 5.39 -2.00
N SER A 58 -8.81 6.18 -2.09
CA SER A 58 -8.01 6.35 -3.31
C SER A 58 -7.02 5.20 -3.54
N SER A 59 -6.89 4.27 -2.59
CA SER A 59 -5.99 3.12 -2.67
C SER A 59 -6.74 1.80 -2.56
N TYR A 60 -6.25 0.80 -3.30
CA TYR A 60 -6.72 -0.57 -3.21
C TYR A 60 -6.26 -1.23 -1.90
N ASN A 61 -7.17 -1.92 -1.20
CA ASN A 61 -6.82 -2.71 -0.02
C ASN A 61 -6.48 -4.15 -0.42
N VAL A 62 -5.19 -4.43 -0.61
CA VAL A 62 -4.68 -5.77 -0.95
C VAL A 62 -5.00 -6.83 0.11
N LEU A 63 -5.28 -6.43 1.35
CA LEU A 63 -5.59 -7.32 2.46
C LEU A 63 -7.11 -7.48 2.70
N ALA A 64 -7.97 -6.93 1.83
CA ALA A 64 -9.42 -6.96 2.03
C ALA A 64 -9.99 -8.39 2.19
N GLY A 65 -9.38 -9.39 1.54
CA GLY A 65 -9.75 -10.79 1.67
C GLY A 65 -8.85 -11.62 2.60
N PHE A 66 -7.83 -11.01 3.21
CA PHE A 66 -6.88 -11.76 4.04
C PHE A 66 -7.52 -12.13 5.38
N GLN A 67 -7.49 -13.42 5.71
CA GLN A 67 -7.88 -13.94 7.00
C GLN A 67 -6.73 -14.76 7.59
N SER A 68 -6.27 -14.38 8.78
CA SER A 68 -5.25 -15.13 9.51
C SER A 68 -5.84 -16.45 10.01
N SER A 69 -5.14 -17.56 9.80
CA SER A 69 -5.45 -18.85 10.44
C SER A 69 -4.98 -18.92 11.90
N ARG A 70 -4.18 -17.95 12.36
CA ARG A 70 -3.63 -17.90 13.72
C ARG A 70 -4.38 -16.91 14.61
N ASN A 71 -4.50 -17.26 15.90
CA ASN A 71 -5.04 -16.38 16.92
C ASN A 71 -4.05 -15.25 17.26
N ARG A 72 -4.58 -14.06 17.54
CA ARG A 72 -3.82 -12.88 17.97
C ARG A 72 -3.02 -13.11 19.24
N ALA A 73 -3.57 -13.87 20.19
CA ALA A 73 -2.89 -14.18 21.45
C ALA A 73 -1.60 -14.98 21.20
N ASP A 74 -1.68 -16.01 20.37
CA ASP A 74 -0.56 -16.89 20.04
C ASP A 74 0.54 -16.11 19.30
N VAL A 75 0.17 -15.33 18.28
CA VAL A 75 1.12 -14.48 17.53
C VAL A 75 1.82 -13.49 18.47
N THR A 76 1.09 -12.92 19.44
CA THR A 76 1.67 -11.99 20.40
C THR A 76 2.65 -12.68 21.34
N ALA A 77 2.32 -13.89 21.80
CA ALA A 77 3.21 -14.68 22.65
C ALA A 77 4.50 -15.08 21.90
N GLU A 78 4.37 -15.51 20.64
CA GLU A 78 5.49 -15.87 19.76
C GLU A 78 6.41 -14.68 19.51
N VAL A 79 5.86 -13.51 19.17
CA VAL A 79 6.66 -12.28 18.97
C VAL A 79 7.38 -11.87 20.25
N LYS A 80 6.77 -12.02 21.43
CA LYS A 80 7.45 -11.74 22.71
C LYS A 80 8.60 -12.71 22.96
N ALA A 81 8.40 -13.99 22.70
CA ALA A 81 9.44 -15.01 22.84
C ALA A 81 10.61 -14.75 21.87
N ALA A 82 10.33 -14.49 20.59
CA ALA A 82 11.33 -14.18 19.57
C ALA A 82 12.12 -12.90 19.86
N ARG A 83 11.50 -11.90 20.51
CA ARG A 83 12.21 -10.72 21.00
C ARG A 83 13.10 -11.05 22.19
N ALA A 84 12.60 -11.81 23.16
CA ALA A 84 13.35 -12.18 24.36
C ALA A 84 14.56 -13.09 24.03
N SER A 85 14.43 -13.96 23.03
CA SER A 85 15.53 -14.82 22.55
C SER A 85 16.57 -14.08 21.70
N GLY A 86 16.30 -12.83 21.30
CA GLY A 86 17.14 -12.08 20.36
C GLY A 86 16.98 -12.49 18.89
N GLU A 87 16.16 -13.50 18.59
CA GLU A 87 15.89 -13.99 17.23
C GLU A 87 15.36 -12.88 16.32
N LEU A 88 14.41 -12.07 16.82
CA LEU A 88 13.82 -10.99 16.03
C LEU A 88 14.84 -9.92 15.63
N ALA A 89 15.82 -9.66 16.51
CA ALA A 89 16.89 -8.70 16.22
C ALA A 89 17.90 -9.28 15.23
N ALA A 90 18.23 -10.57 15.37
CA ALA A 90 19.13 -11.25 14.44
C ALA A 90 18.54 -11.35 13.02
N MET A 91 17.26 -11.72 12.89
CA MET A 91 16.58 -11.80 11.58
C MET A 91 16.51 -10.44 10.86
N GLY A 92 16.46 -9.34 11.61
CA GLY A 92 16.44 -7.99 11.05
C GLY A 92 17.82 -7.34 10.86
N ALA A 93 18.91 -8.05 11.16
CA ALA A 93 20.27 -7.52 11.01
C ALA A 93 20.71 -7.45 9.54
N GLU A 94 21.84 -6.78 9.29
CA GLU A 94 22.39 -6.60 7.93
C GLU A 94 22.69 -7.92 7.22
N ASP A 95 23.03 -8.96 7.97
CA ASP A 95 23.30 -10.31 7.47
C ASP A 95 22.01 -11.14 7.27
N SER A 96 20.84 -10.52 7.45
CA SER A 96 19.51 -11.17 7.42
C SER A 96 19.42 -12.39 8.34
N GLY A 97 20.19 -12.38 9.43
CA GLY A 97 20.24 -13.46 10.41
C GLY A 97 20.96 -14.73 9.95
N SER A 98 21.72 -14.66 8.86
CA SER A 98 22.49 -15.80 8.35
C SER A 98 23.51 -16.33 9.39
N ALA A 99 24.18 -15.46 10.14
CA ALA A 99 25.09 -15.88 11.20
C ALA A 99 24.33 -16.55 12.36
N TYR A 100 23.18 -16.01 12.75
CA TYR A 100 22.33 -16.57 13.81
C TYR A 100 21.79 -17.97 13.43
N LEU A 101 21.32 -18.15 12.20
CA LEU A 101 20.85 -19.44 11.69
C LEU A 101 21.99 -20.45 11.54
N ALA A 102 23.17 -20.01 11.13
CA ALA A 102 24.35 -20.88 11.07
C ALA A 102 24.78 -21.38 12.46
N GLN A 103 24.63 -20.55 13.49
CA GLN A 103 24.90 -20.94 14.87
C GLN A 103 23.87 -21.92 15.43
N LEU A 104 22.58 -21.75 15.09
CA LEU A 104 21.52 -22.70 15.43
C LEU A 104 21.71 -24.07 14.75
N HIS A 105 22.23 -24.10 13.52
CA HIS A 105 22.47 -25.32 12.75
C HIS A 105 23.92 -25.82 12.77
N GLY A 106 24.72 -25.36 13.74
CA GLY A 106 26.15 -25.65 13.82
C GLY A 106 26.53 -27.15 13.89
N PRO A 107 27.83 -27.47 13.72
CA PRO A 107 28.36 -28.81 13.36
C PRO A 107 28.02 -29.96 14.34
N ALA A 108 27.53 -29.67 15.54
CA ALA A 108 27.06 -30.68 16.48
C ALA A 108 25.85 -31.49 15.95
N SER A 109 25.00 -30.87 15.12
CA SER A 109 23.85 -31.55 14.49
C SER A 109 24.28 -32.50 13.38
N ALA A 110 25.30 -32.13 12.60
CA ALA A 110 25.88 -32.97 11.54
C ALA A 110 26.67 -34.18 12.09
N ALA A 111 27.40 -34.01 13.20
CA ALA A 111 28.17 -35.09 13.84
C ALA A 111 27.26 -36.20 14.41
N THR A 112 26.05 -35.85 14.87
CA THR A 112 25.07 -36.81 15.43
C THR A 112 24.39 -37.64 14.32
N ALA A 113 24.13 -37.04 13.16
CA ALA A 113 23.57 -37.73 12.00
C ALA A 113 24.53 -38.78 11.40
N LEU A 114 25.82 -38.46 11.29
CA LEU A 114 26.86 -39.37 10.80
C LEU A 114 27.11 -40.56 11.75
N THR A 115 27.06 -40.34 13.06
CA THR A 115 27.27 -41.41 14.05
C THR A 115 26.11 -42.40 14.11
N THR A 116 24.89 -41.96 13.80
CA THR A 116 23.70 -42.83 13.76
C THR A 116 23.66 -43.68 12.49
N LEU A 117 24.17 -43.16 11.37
CA LEU A 117 24.24 -43.89 10.10
C LEU A 117 25.39 -44.92 10.07
N ALA A 118 26.49 -44.68 10.79
CA ALA A 118 27.62 -45.61 10.88
C ALA A 118 27.41 -46.80 11.84
N ARG A 119 26.24 -46.91 12.49
CA ARG A 119 25.90 -47.97 13.45
C ARG A 119 24.74 -48.88 12.99
N ARG A 120 24.34 -48.78 11.72
CA ARG A 120 23.45 -49.72 11.02
C ARG A 120 24.24 -50.51 9.99
#